data_AF-A0A920A685-F1
#
_entry.id   AF-A0A920A685-F1
#
_cell.length_a   1.000
_cell.length_b   1.000
_cell.length_c   1.000
_cell.angle_alpha   90.00
_cell.angle_beta   90.00
_cell.angle_gamma   90.00
#
_symmetry.space_group_name_H-M   'P 1'
#
loop_
_entity.id
_entity.type
_entity.pdbx_description
1 polymer ?
#
loop_
_entity_poly.entity_id
_entity_poly.type
_entity_poly.pdbx_seq_one_letter_code
_entity_poly.pdbx_strand_id
1 'polypeptide(L)'
;MNAETLTFKSGELAAVSISGEDGSGTLIKSNSQIKKILAFPFVANDQTITDEDIEGTMKIEYINFGESRITIADTSKVNLSASDQQRANREALLIREALSRNDPTLTPSFQFMRPVAGIVTSPYGKQRYINGQKRSVHLALDMNGKTGDPIIAPLKGRVVLIGDFFYTGNTVILSHGEGLYTSYAHMDEITTDLGKIIQQGNQIGTVGATGRVTGPHLHWTVYFKGNKINPEWLIEEDFLKTLLK
;
A
#
# COMPACT_ATOMS: atom_id res chain seq x y z
N MET A 1 10.12 32.31 -18.34
CA MET A 1 10.83 31.31 -17.53
C MET A 1 10.06 30.01 -17.71
N ASN A 2 10.70 28.95 -18.19
CA ASN A 2 10.01 27.65 -18.31
C ASN A 2 9.78 27.14 -16.88
N ALA A 3 8.52 26.88 -16.53
CA ALA A 3 8.20 26.29 -15.23
C ALA A 3 9.00 24.99 -15.07
N GLU A 4 9.60 24.81 -13.90
CA GLU A 4 10.42 23.63 -13.59
C GLU A 4 9.54 22.36 -13.65
N THR A 5 10.07 21.28 -14.23
CA THR A 5 9.43 19.96 -14.17
C THR A 5 10.17 19.12 -13.14
N LEU A 6 9.48 18.82 -12.04
CA LEU A 6 9.96 17.89 -11.03
C LEU A 6 9.73 16.46 -11.51
N THR A 7 10.65 15.55 -11.21
CA THR A 7 10.58 14.16 -11.68
C THR A 7 10.51 13.20 -10.51
N PHE A 8 9.54 12.29 -10.57
CA PHE A 8 9.24 11.26 -9.58
C PHE A 8 9.08 9.91 -10.27
N LYS A 9 9.12 8.82 -9.50
CA LYS A 9 8.97 7.46 -10.00
C LYS A 9 7.57 6.92 -9.77
N SER A 10 7.17 5.99 -10.62
CA SER A 10 5.95 5.20 -10.46
C SER A 10 5.85 4.56 -9.06
N GLY A 11 4.81 4.89 -8.30
CA GLY A 11 4.60 4.42 -6.92
C GLY A 11 5.32 5.23 -5.82
N GLU A 12 5.89 6.38 -6.15
CA GLU A 12 6.69 7.20 -5.23
C GLU A 12 5.88 7.87 -4.11
N LEU A 13 6.47 7.98 -2.92
CA LEU A 13 6.05 8.92 -1.89
C LEU A 13 7.15 9.98 -1.73
N ALA A 14 6.82 11.26 -1.95
CA ALA A 14 7.80 12.34 -1.84
C ALA A 14 7.23 13.55 -1.08
N ALA A 15 8.11 14.36 -0.51
CA ALA A 15 7.77 15.66 0.02
C ALA A 15 8.18 16.74 -0.97
N VAL A 16 7.23 17.59 -1.38
CA VAL A 16 7.46 18.63 -2.37
C VAL A 16 7.14 19.98 -1.76
N SER A 17 8.02 20.96 -1.96
CA SER A 17 7.81 22.33 -1.48
C SER A 17 6.59 22.95 -2.15
N ILE A 18 5.76 23.64 -1.38
CA ILE A 18 4.56 24.34 -1.87
C ILE A 18 4.78 25.84 -2.00
N SER A 19 4.02 26.49 -2.87
CA SER A 19 4.04 27.94 -3.08
C SER A 19 3.11 28.68 -2.08
N GLY A 20 3.48 28.73 -0.79
CA GLY A 20 2.75 29.51 0.21
C GLY A 20 2.86 28.98 1.64
N GLU A 21 2.26 29.72 2.59
CA GLU A 21 2.15 29.28 3.99
C GLU A 21 0.89 28.42 4.25
N ASP A 22 -0.09 28.45 3.33
CA ASP A 22 -1.36 27.73 3.41
C ASP A 22 -1.48 26.79 2.20
N GLY A 23 -1.46 25.48 2.43
CA GLY A 23 -1.64 24.44 1.39
C GLY A 23 -2.67 23.40 1.80
N SER A 24 -3.15 22.62 0.84
CA SER A 24 -4.10 21.53 1.09
C SER A 24 -3.37 20.19 1.29
N GLY A 25 -4.00 19.26 2.02
CA GLY A 25 -3.47 17.90 2.21
C GLY A 25 -2.55 17.73 3.43
N THR A 26 -1.61 16.78 3.33
CA THR A 26 -0.74 16.40 4.45
C THR A 26 0.55 17.21 4.38
N LEU A 27 0.61 18.27 5.20
CA LEU A 27 1.71 19.22 5.23
C LEU A 27 2.70 18.90 6.36
N ILE A 28 3.96 19.15 6.09
CA ILE A 28 5.06 19.04 7.04
C ILE A 28 5.91 20.31 7.00
N LYS A 29 6.40 20.73 8.16
CA LYS A 29 7.34 21.84 8.28
C LYS A 29 8.75 21.29 8.44
N SER A 30 9.63 21.58 7.48
CA SER A 30 11.04 21.15 7.48
C SER A 30 11.91 22.36 7.14
N ASN A 31 12.90 22.69 7.98
CA ASN A 31 13.86 23.79 7.74
C ASN A 31 13.22 25.13 7.34
N SER A 32 12.14 25.53 8.03
CA SER A 32 11.35 26.74 7.74
C SER A 32 10.61 26.76 6.39
N GLN A 33 10.62 25.66 5.64
CA GLN A 33 9.78 25.46 4.45
C GLN A 33 8.60 24.54 4.79
N ILE A 34 7.46 24.78 4.15
CA ILE A 34 6.32 23.87 4.17
C ILE A 34 6.44 22.97 2.95
N LYS A 35 6.34 21.66 3.18
CA LYS A 35 6.27 20.66 2.13
C LYS A 35 4.97 19.89 2.22
N LYS A 36 4.42 19.52 1.06
CA LYS A 36 3.28 18.63 0.91
C LYS A 36 3.78 17.22 0.62
N ILE A 37 3.26 16.23 1.35
CA ILE A 37 3.55 14.84 1.05
C ILE A 37 2.62 14.37 -0.06
N LEU A 38 3.19 13.92 -1.17
CA LEU A 38 2.48 13.46 -2.35
C LEU A 38 2.71 11.96 -2.59
N ALA A 39 1.63 11.26 -2.92
CA ALA A 39 1.64 9.88 -3.35
C ALA A 39 1.50 9.82 -4.88
N PHE A 40 2.51 9.33 -5.57
CA PHE A 40 2.46 9.13 -7.01
C PHE A 40 1.96 7.72 -7.34
N PRO A 41 0.94 7.57 -8.19
CA PRO A 41 0.41 6.27 -8.55
C PRO A 41 1.44 5.44 -9.34
N PHE A 42 1.17 4.15 -9.46
CA PHE A 42 1.77 3.39 -10.55
C PHE A 42 1.27 3.91 -11.90
N VAL A 43 2.18 4.25 -12.79
CA VAL A 43 1.91 4.60 -14.18
C VAL A 43 2.50 3.55 -15.10
N ALA A 44 1.80 3.20 -16.18
CA ALA A 44 2.25 2.21 -17.18
C ALA A 44 3.09 2.82 -18.31
N ASN A 45 3.14 4.15 -18.38
CA ASN A 45 3.98 4.97 -19.25
C ASN A 45 4.27 6.27 -18.48
N ASP A 46 5.28 7.03 -18.89
CA ASP A 46 5.54 8.35 -18.31
C ASP A 46 4.26 9.21 -18.36
N GLN A 47 3.98 9.91 -17.27
CA GLN A 47 2.84 10.82 -17.16
C GLN A 47 3.28 12.15 -16.59
N THR A 48 2.66 13.23 -17.05
CA THR A 48 2.82 14.55 -16.45
C THR A 48 1.52 14.92 -15.76
N ILE A 49 1.64 15.35 -14.51
CA ILE A 49 0.52 15.83 -13.69
C ILE A 49 0.81 17.22 -13.14
N THR A 50 -0.22 17.86 -12.63
CA THR A 50 -0.17 19.14 -11.92
C THR A 50 -0.86 19.00 -10.58
N ASP A 51 -0.44 19.80 -9.60
CA ASP A 51 -1.10 19.94 -8.30
C ASP A 51 -1.29 21.44 -8.04
N GLU A 52 -2.40 21.82 -7.41
CA GLU A 52 -2.75 23.23 -7.17
C GLU A 52 -1.76 23.97 -6.28
N ASP A 53 -1.07 23.25 -5.39
CA ASP A 53 -0.12 23.83 -4.42
C ASP A 53 1.34 23.78 -4.91
N ILE A 54 1.60 23.17 -6.08
CA ILE A 54 2.94 22.92 -6.61
C ILE A 54 3.17 23.77 -7.86
N GLU A 55 4.21 24.60 -7.83
CA GLU A 55 4.60 25.38 -9.00
C GLU A 55 5.16 24.47 -10.10
N GLY A 56 4.62 24.60 -11.31
CA GLY A 56 5.08 23.86 -12.49
C GLY A 56 4.39 22.52 -12.70
N THR A 57 5.15 21.55 -13.21
CA THR A 57 4.60 20.23 -13.56
C THR A 57 5.41 19.13 -12.89
N MET A 58 4.76 18.00 -12.64
CA MET A 58 5.42 16.82 -12.07
C MET A 58 5.36 15.67 -13.07
N LYS A 59 6.52 15.19 -13.50
CA LYS A 59 6.67 14.00 -14.33
C LYS A 59 6.75 12.77 -13.41
N ILE A 60 5.89 11.79 -13.65
CA ILE A 60 5.96 10.45 -13.07
C ILE A 60 6.57 9.53 -14.13
N GLU A 61 7.77 9.04 -13.87
CA GLU A 61 8.47 8.12 -14.76
C GLU A 61 7.97 6.70 -14.57
N TYR A 62 7.67 6.04 -15.68
CA TYR A 62 7.44 4.61 -15.69
C TYR A 62 8.73 3.88 -15.30
N ILE A 63 8.60 2.98 -14.34
CA ILE A 63 9.66 2.06 -13.96
C ILE A 63 9.24 0.65 -14.40
N ASN A 64 10.10 0.00 -15.18
CA ASN A 64 9.94 -1.41 -15.50
C ASN A 64 10.44 -2.26 -14.33
N PHE A 65 9.52 -2.63 -13.43
CA PHE A 65 9.82 -3.52 -12.29
C PHE A 65 9.99 -4.99 -12.70
N GLY A 66 9.91 -5.32 -13.99
CA GLY A 66 10.00 -6.66 -14.52
C GLY A 66 8.73 -7.49 -14.30
N GLU A 67 8.87 -8.80 -14.48
CA GLU A 67 7.75 -9.75 -14.41
C GLU A 67 7.84 -10.66 -13.18
N SER A 68 6.69 -11.15 -12.74
CA SER A 68 6.59 -12.29 -11.83
C SER A 68 5.67 -13.34 -12.43
N ARG A 69 6.10 -14.60 -12.40
CA ARG A 69 5.36 -15.74 -12.94
C ARG A 69 5.16 -16.76 -11.82
N ILE A 70 3.91 -17.06 -11.52
CA ILE A 70 3.53 -18.01 -10.47
C ILE A 70 2.51 -19.03 -11.00
N THR A 71 2.50 -20.20 -10.38
CA THR A 71 1.52 -21.25 -10.66
C THR A 71 0.64 -21.46 -9.43
N ILE A 72 -0.65 -21.24 -9.59
CA ILE A 72 -1.67 -21.49 -8.58
C ILE A 72 -2.33 -22.83 -8.91
N ALA A 73 -2.22 -23.78 -7.98
CA ALA A 73 -2.79 -25.12 -8.12
C ALA A 73 -4.32 -25.09 -8.15
N ASP A 74 -4.93 -24.25 -7.32
CA ASP A 74 -6.38 -24.03 -7.30
C ASP A 74 -6.81 -23.12 -8.46
N THR A 75 -7.15 -23.74 -9.59
CA THR A 75 -7.51 -23.03 -10.81
C THR A 75 -8.82 -22.25 -10.70
N SER A 76 -9.69 -22.54 -9.72
CA SER A 76 -10.93 -21.79 -9.48
C SER A 76 -10.65 -20.33 -9.10
N LYS A 77 -9.50 -20.06 -8.45
CA LYS A 77 -9.02 -18.72 -8.10
C LYS A 77 -8.37 -17.98 -9.28
N VAL A 78 -8.17 -18.66 -10.41
CA VAL A 78 -7.58 -18.10 -11.62
C VAL A 78 -8.62 -17.88 -12.70
N ASN A 79 -9.52 -18.85 -12.88
CA ASN A 79 -10.61 -18.87 -13.84
C ASN A 79 -11.92 -18.90 -13.05
N LEU A 80 -12.48 -17.72 -12.79
CA LEU A 80 -13.59 -17.57 -11.86
C LEU A 80 -14.89 -18.12 -12.43
N SER A 81 -15.66 -18.79 -11.59
CA SER A 81 -17.09 -19.02 -11.84
C SER A 81 -17.87 -17.70 -11.77
N ALA A 82 -19.11 -17.69 -12.29
CA ALA A 82 -19.97 -16.50 -12.19
C ALA A 82 -20.24 -16.10 -10.72
N SER A 83 -20.41 -17.08 -9.82
CA SER A 83 -20.58 -16.84 -8.39
C SER A 83 -19.33 -16.27 -7.73
N ASP A 84 -18.14 -16.79 -8.10
CA ASP A 84 -16.87 -16.26 -7.56
C ASP A 84 -16.62 -14.85 -8.06
N GLN A 85 -16.97 -14.56 -9.31
CA GLN A 85 -16.86 -13.20 -9.86
C GLN A 85 -17.79 -12.23 -9.12
N GLN A 86 -19.02 -12.63 -8.82
CA GLN A 86 -19.95 -11.82 -8.02
C GLN A 86 -19.44 -11.61 -6.60
N ARG A 87 -18.90 -12.65 -5.96
CA ARG A 87 -18.24 -12.55 -4.65
C ARG A 87 -17.12 -11.53 -4.70
N ALA A 88 -16.15 -11.70 -5.61
CA ALA A 88 -15.00 -10.83 -5.74
C ALA A 88 -15.39 -9.36 -6.01
N ASN A 89 -16.43 -9.12 -6.82
CA ASN A 89 -16.93 -7.77 -7.09
C ASN A 89 -17.50 -7.11 -5.84
N ARG A 90 -18.32 -7.83 -5.05
CA ARG A 90 -18.87 -7.32 -3.78
C ARG A 90 -17.76 -7.03 -2.77
N GLU A 91 -16.77 -7.91 -2.67
CA GLU A 91 -15.63 -7.74 -1.77
C GLU A 91 -14.77 -6.54 -2.15
N ALA A 92 -14.58 -6.28 -3.45
CA ALA A 92 -13.89 -5.08 -3.92
C ALA A 92 -14.61 -3.78 -3.49
N LEU A 93 -15.95 -3.79 -3.43
CA LEU A 93 -16.71 -2.64 -2.92
C LEU A 93 -16.51 -2.45 -1.42
N LEU A 94 -16.46 -3.53 -0.63
CA LEU A 94 -16.17 -3.47 0.81
C LEU A 94 -14.77 -2.89 1.09
N ILE A 95 -13.76 -3.31 0.32
CA ILE A 95 -12.40 -2.77 0.42
C ILE A 95 -12.39 -1.28 0.04
N ARG A 96 -13.08 -0.91 -1.05
CA ARG A 96 -13.18 0.50 -1.47
C ARG A 96 -13.85 1.37 -0.41
N GLU A 97 -14.91 0.89 0.22
CA GLU A 97 -15.57 1.58 1.33
C GLU A 97 -14.65 1.71 2.54
N ALA A 98 -13.91 0.66 2.91
CA ALA A 98 -12.95 0.73 4.01
C ALA A 98 -11.86 1.78 3.77
N LEU A 99 -11.39 1.92 2.52
CA LEU A 99 -10.38 2.89 2.11
C LEU A 99 -10.91 4.34 1.99
N SER A 100 -12.21 4.57 2.21
CA SER A 100 -12.78 5.92 2.33
C SER A 100 -13.05 6.35 3.77
N ARG A 101 -12.85 5.45 4.75
CA ARG A 101 -13.08 5.73 6.17
C ARG A 101 -11.97 6.61 6.75
N ASN A 102 -12.23 7.92 6.74
CA ASN A 102 -11.37 8.88 7.43
C ASN A 102 -11.60 8.80 8.96
N ASP A 103 -10.52 8.80 9.73
CA ASP A 103 -10.56 8.96 11.17
C ASP A 103 -9.83 10.27 11.55
N PRO A 104 -10.57 11.35 11.87
CA PRO A 104 -9.95 12.64 12.20
C PRO A 104 -9.21 12.61 13.55
N THR A 105 -9.34 11.54 14.35
CA THR A 105 -8.63 11.39 15.63
C THR A 105 -7.22 10.81 15.47
N LEU A 106 -6.86 10.39 14.25
CA LEU A 106 -5.53 9.88 13.94
C LEU A 106 -4.75 10.87 13.09
N THR A 107 -3.56 11.23 13.58
CA THR A 107 -2.56 11.96 12.80
C THR A 107 -1.62 10.93 12.16
N PRO A 108 -1.46 10.93 10.83
CA PRO A 108 -0.57 9.99 10.16
C PRO A 108 0.89 10.25 10.55
N SER A 109 1.67 9.17 10.59
CA SER A 109 3.13 9.19 10.67
C SER A 109 3.69 8.46 9.47
N PHE A 110 4.92 8.80 9.07
CA PHE A 110 5.65 8.12 7.99
C PHE A 110 6.90 7.39 8.52
N GLN A 111 6.97 7.17 9.83
CA GLN A 111 8.02 6.37 10.47
C GLN A 111 7.55 4.91 10.59
N PHE A 112 7.56 4.17 9.48
CA PHE A 112 7.09 2.79 9.45
C PHE A 112 8.05 1.84 10.15
N MET A 113 7.50 0.88 10.88
CA MET A 113 8.20 -0.36 11.20
C MET A 113 7.96 -1.40 10.12
N ARG A 114 8.88 -2.37 10.01
CA ARG A 114 8.67 -3.53 9.16
C ARG A 114 7.56 -4.43 9.78
N PRO A 115 6.51 -4.81 9.05
CA PRO A 115 5.38 -5.55 9.64
C PRO A 115 5.68 -7.03 9.90
N VAL A 116 6.70 -7.60 9.24
CA VAL A 116 7.25 -8.94 9.47
C VAL A 116 8.77 -8.91 9.36
N ALA A 117 9.44 -9.84 10.03
CA ALA A 117 10.91 -9.93 10.03
C ALA A 117 11.49 -10.52 8.73
N GLY A 118 10.71 -11.30 7.98
CA GLY A 118 11.20 -11.99 6.79
C GLY A 118 11.48 -11.04 5.62
N ILE A 119 12.28 -11.51 4.66
CA ILE A 119 12.78 -10.73 3.52
C ILE A 119 11.71 -10.48 2.45
N VAL A 120 11.91 -9.47 1.60
CA VAL A 120 11.09 -9.22 0.41
C VAL A 120 11.30 -10.35 -0.61
N THR A 121 10.21 -10.95 -1.09
CA THR A 121 10.23 -12.02 -2.10
C THR A 121 9.61 -11.58 -3.43
N SER A 122 8.64 -10.67 -3.41
CA SER A 122 8.11 -10.02 -4.61
C SER A 122 7.99 -8.51 -4.38
N PRO A 123 8.86 -7.72 -5.03
CA PRO A 123 8.78 -6.27 -5.02
C PRO A 123 7.51 -5.73 -5.68
N TYR A 124 7.18 -4.49 -5.33
CA TYR A 124 6.11 -3.70 -5.94
C TYR A 124 6.32 -3.52 -7.45
N GLY A 125 5.21 -3.35 -8.17
CA GLY A 125 5.19 -2.93 -9.57
C GLY A 125 5.42 -4.04 -10.59
N LYS A 126 5.69 -5.28 -10.15
CA LYS A 126 5.90 -6.41 -11.06
C LYS A 126 4.66 -6.74 -11.87
N GLN A 127 4.82 -6.89 -13.19
CA GLN A 127 3.78 -7.42 -14.05
C GLN A 127 3.55 -8.91 -13.72
N ARG A 128 2.38 -9.25 -13.18
CA ARG A 128 2.07 -10.61 -12.74
C ARG A 128 1.54 -11.46 -13.90
N TYR A 129 2.00 -12.70 -13.95
CA TYR A 129 1.41 -13.78 -14.74
C TYR A 129 1.07 -14.93 -13.79
N ILE A 130 -0.16 -15.44 -13.90
CA ILE A 130 -0.64 -16.58 -13.12
C ILE A 130 -1.08 -17.67 -14.09
N ASN A 131 -0.51 -18.85 -13.97
CA ASN A 131 -0.78 -19.99 -14.87
C ASN A 131 -0.64 -19.61 -16.35
N GLY A 132 0.42 -18.84 -16.65
CA GLY A 132 0.72 -18.34 -18.00
C GLY A 132 -0.11 -17.14 -18.46
N GLN A 133 -1.16 -16.76 -17.75
CA GLN A 133 -2.04 -15.66 -18.14
C GLN A 133 -1.59 -14.33 -17.51
N LYS A 134 -1.55 -13.25 -18.30
CA LYS A 134 -1.29 -11.90 -17.81
C LYS A 134 -2.37 -11.48 -16.81
N ARG A 135 -1.97 -10.84 -15.71
CA ARG A 135 -2.84 -10.34 -14.63
C ARG A 135 -2.49 -8.89 -14.29
N SER A 136 -3.19 -8.29 -13.32
CA SER A 136 -2.87 -6.95 -12.85
C SER A 136 -1.45 -6.87 -12.30
N VAL A 137 -0.87 -5.67 -12.36
CA VAL A 137 0.41 -5.35 -11.73
C VAL A 137 0.32 -5.60 -10.22
N HIS A 138 1.39 -6.13 -9.65
CA HIS A 138 1.50 -6.38 -8.22
C HIS A 138 1.83 -5.09 -7.48
N LEU A 139 0.79 -4.36 -7.07
CA LEU A 139 0.92 -3.08 -6.37
C LEU A 139 0.97 -3.27 -4.84
N ALA A 140 1.86 -4.16 -4.39
CA ALA A 140 2.07 -4.51 -2.98
C ALA A 140 3.48 -5.08 -2.81
N LEU A 141 3.88 -5.30 -1.55
CA LEU A 141 5.14 -5.93 -1.20
C LEU A 141 4.87 -7.31 -0.60
N ASP A 142 5.37 -8.38 -1.23
CA ASP A 142 5.28 -9.72 -0.65
C ASP A 142 6.56 -9.99 0.19
N MET A 143 6.38 -10.37 1.45
CA MET A 143 7.46 -10.69 2.38
C MET A 143 7.32 -12.12 2.89
N ASN A 144 8.41 -12.88 2.85
CA ASN A 144 8.48 -14.24 3.39
C ASN A 144 8.06 -14.26 4.86
N GLY A 145 7.29 -15.28 5.24
CA GLY A 145 7.13 -15.71 6.62
C GLY A 145 6.63 -17.15 6.64
N LYS A 146 6.82 -17.85 7.75
CA LYS A 146 6.17 -19.14 8.01
C LYS A 146 4.76 -18.90 8.51
N THR A 147 3.87 -19.87 8.28
CA THR A 147 2.55 -19.86 8.92
C THR A 147 2.71 -19.71 10.43
N GLY A 148 2.01 -18.75 11.03
CA GLY A 148 2.11 -18.45 12.46
C GLY A 148 3.12 -17.36 12.84
N ASP A 149 4.00 -16.93 11.94
CA ASP A 149 4.92 -15.81 12.23
C ASP A 149 4.12 -14.53 12.54
N PRO A 150 4.50 -13.74 13.54
CA PRO A 150 3.71 -12.58 13.96
C PRO A 150 3.72 -11.48 12.90
N ILE A 151 2.55 -10.89 12.67
CA ILE A 151 2.39 -9.65 11.90
C ILE A 151 2.12 -8.51 12.87
N ILE A 152 2.94 -7.47 12.83
CA ILE A 152 2.77 -6.26 13.66
C ILE A 152 2.25 -5.08 12.86
N ALA A 153 1.56 -4.17 13.54
CA ALA A 153 1.17 -2.88 12.97
C ALA A 153 2.41 -2.00 12.77
N PRO A 154 2.73 -1.57 11.55
CA PRO A 154 3.90 -0.77 11.23
C PRO A 154 3.76 0.67 11.70
N LEU A 155 2.54 1.11 12.02
CA LEU A 155 2.17 2.42 12.55
C LEU A 155 0.96 2.26 13.47
N LYS A 156 0.73 3.26 14.34
CA LYS A 156 -0.55 3.38 15.06
C LYS A 156 -1.68 3.52 14.04
N GLY A 157 -2.78 2.78 14.21
CA GLY A 157 -3.92 2.86 13.31
C GLY A 157 -5.18 2.23 13.87
N ARG A 158 -6.33 2.51 13.25
CA ARG A 158 -7.61 1.88 13.55
C ARG A 158 -7.91 0.77 12.55
N VAL A 159 -8.36 -0.39 13.02
CA VAL A 159 -8.87 -1.44 12.16
C VAL A 159 -10.16 -0.98 11.47
N VAL A 160 -10.13 -0.87 10.15
CA VAL A 160 -11.27 -0.42 9.34
C VAL A 160 -11.90 -1.53 8.51
N LEU A 161 -11.21 -2.67 8.35
CA LEU A 161 -11.74 -3.86 7.70
C LEU A 161 -11.09 -5.13 8.27
N ILE A 162 -11.91 -6.15 8.47
CA ILE A 162 -11.53 -7.54 8.70
C ILE A 162 -12.42 -8.40 7.80
N GLY A 163 -11.87 -9.43 7.16
CA GLY A 163 -12.68 -10.40 6.43
C GLY A 163 -11.88 -11.52 5.77
N ASP A 164 -12.58 -12.56 5.34
CA ASP A 164 -12.06 -13.62 4.45
C ASP A 164 -12.54 -13.35 3.01
N PHE A 165 -11.61 -12.86 2.18
CA PHE A 165 -11.88 -12.46 0.81
C PHE A 165 -11.37 -13.49 -0.19
N PHE A 166 -12.04 -13.58 -1.34
CA PHE A 166 -11.75 -14.56 -2.38
C PHE A 166 -10.27 -14.57 -2.80
N TYR A 167 -9.70 -13.39 -3.06
CA TYR A 167 -8.31 -13.28 -3.50
C TYR A 167 -7.32 -13.15 -2.33
N THR A 168 -7.62 -12.31 -1.36
CA THR A 168 -6.67 -11.94 -0.30
C THR A 168 -6.80 -12.80 0.95
N GLY A 169 -7.77 -13.70 1.01
CA GLY A 169 -8.02 -14.54 2.20
C GLY A 169 -8.33 -13.69 3.42
N ASN A 170 -7.92 -14.17 4.59
CA ASN A 170 -7.97 -13.42 5.83
C ASN A 170 -7.16 -12.13 5.68
N THR A 171 -7.86 -11.00 5.80
CA THR A 171 -7.32 -9.68 5.52
C THR A 171 -7.69 -8.71 6.63
N VAL A 172 -6.72 -7.89 7.03
CA VAL A 172 -6.90 -6.73 7.91
C VAL A 172 -6.52 -5.46 7.15
N ILE A 173 -7.31 -4.39 7.30
CA ILE A 173 -6.93 -3.05 6.86
C ILE A 173 -6.91 -2.10 8.05
N LEU A 174 -5.82 -1.36 8.22
CA LEU A 174 -5.67 -0.28 9.19
C LEU A 174 -5.76 1.07 8.48
N SER A 175 -6.53 2.00 9.06
CA SER A 175 -6.47 3.43 8.75
C SER A 175 -5.52 4.12 9.72
N HIS A 176 -4.63 4.95 9.21
CA HIS A 176 -3.65 5.71 9.98
C HIS A 176 -3.99 7.21 10.05
N GLY A 177 -5.16 7.60 9.53
CA GLY A 177 -5.57 9.00 9.40
C GLY A 177 -5.22 9.59 8.04
N GLU A 178 -5.95 10.64 7.66
CA GLU A 178 -5.75 11.45 6.46
C GLU A 178 -5.60 10.66 5.13
N GLY A 179 -6.25 9.51 5.01
CA GLY A 179 -6.19 8.69 3.80
C GLY A 179 -4.94 7.83 3.66
N LEU A 180 -4.14 7.65 4.73
CA LEU A 180 -3.08 6.65 4.84
C LEU A 180 -3.67 5.34 5.37
N TYR A 181 -3.50 4.24 4.61
CA TYR A 181 -3.97 2.91 5.01
C TYR A 181 -2.91 1.85 4.75
N THR A 182 -2.94 0.78 5.54
CA THR A 182 -2.15 -0.43 5.31
C THR A 182 -3.06 -1.66 5.28
N SER A 183 -2.79 -2.59 4.36
CA SER A 183 -3.53 -3.85 4.21
C SER A 183 -2.59 -5.03 4.38
N TYR A 184 -3.06 -6.04 5.11
CA TYR A 184 -2.35 -7.29 5.41
C TYR A 184 -3.22 -8.43 4.91
N ALA A 185 -2.73 -9.18 3.92
CA ALA A 185 -3.47 -10.26 3.29
C ALA A 185 -2.78 -11.60 3.48
N HIS A 186 -3.55 -12.65 3.17
CA HIS A 186 -3.17 -14.06 3.27
C HIS A 186 -2.89 -14.53 4.69
N MET A 187 -3.44 -13.84 5.69
CA MET A 187 -3.19 -14.12 7.10
C MET A 187 -3.67 -15.53 7.48
N ASP A 188 -3.05 -16.12 8.49
CA ASP A 188 -3.51 -17.38 9.08
C ASP A 188 -4.55 -17.08 10.17
N GLU A 189 -4.13 -16.35 11.20
CA GLU A 189 -4.98 -15.88 12.30
C GLU A 189 -5.04 -14.35 12.33
N ILE A 190 -6.20 -13.81 12.70
CA ILE A 190 -6.40 -12.38 12.98
C ILE A 190 -6.64 -12.24 14.49
N THR A 191 -5.79 -11.46 15.18
CA THR A 191 -5.82 -11.31 16.64
C THR A 191 -6.28 -9.91 17.08
N THR A 192 -7.00 -9.22 16.20
CA THR A 192 -7.56 -7.89 16.41
C THR A 192 -9.02 -7.82 15.98
N ASP A 193 -9.72 -6.78 16.45
CA ASP A 193 -11.14 -6.57 16.21
C ASP A 193 -11.40 -5.33 15.35
N LEU A 194 -12.50 -5.33 14.60
CA LEU A 194 -12.94 -4.18 13.82
C LEU A 194 -13.15 -2.96 14.73
N GLY A 195 -12.67 -1.79 14.31
CA GLY A 195 -12.80 -0.54 15.06
C GLY A 195 -11.74 -0.32 16.16
N LYS A 196 -10.95 -1.34 16.51
CA LYS A 196 -9.90 -1.24 17.53
C LYS A 196 -8.76 -0.33 17.06
N ILE A 197 -8.25 0.50 17.98
CA ILE A 197 -7.00 1.24 17.76
C ILE A 197 -5.83 0.35 18.17
N ILE A 198 -4.88 0.17 17.26
CA ILE A 198 -3.67 -0.61 17.43
C ILE A 198 -2.49 0.35 17.52
N GLN A 199 -1.61 0.14 18.51
CA GLN A 199 -0.37 0.90 18.60
C GLN A 199 0.68 0.32 17.65
N GLN A 200 1.62 1.16 17.21
CA GLN A 200 2.76 0.70 16.42
C GLN A 200 3.49 -0.43 17.17
N GLY A 201 3.88 -1.47 16.43
CA GLY A 201 4.58 -2.64 16.95
C GLY A 201 3.67 -3.68 17.62
N ASN A 202 2.40 -3.39 17.87
CA ASN A 202 1.47 -4.40 18.39
C ASN A 202 1.11 -5.42 17.31
N GLN A 203 1.00 -6.68 17.72
CA GLN A 203 0.58 -7.76 16.83
C GLN A 203 -0.90 -7.60 16.43
N ILE A 204 -1.18 -7.89 15.16
CA ILE A 204 -2.54 -7.86 14.57
C ILE A 204 -2.99 -9.21 14.03
N GLY A 205 -2.08 -10.18 13.97
CA GLY A 205 -2.35 -11.54 13.54
C GLY A 205 -1.07 -12.27 13.18
N THR A 206 -1.18 -13.26 12.30
CA THR A 206 -0.06 -14.11 11.89
C THR A 206 -0.03 -14.32 10.38
N VAL A 207 1.18 -14.54 9.86
CA VAL A 207 1.41 -14.91 8.45
C VAL A 207 0.72 -16.24 8.17
N GLY A 208 0.14 -16.36 6.98
CA GLY A 208 -0.53 -17.57 6.53
C GLY A 208 -0.47 -17.75 5.03
N ALA A 209 -1.37 -18.60 4.54
CA ALA A 209 -1.51 -18.92 3.12
C ALA A 209 -2.98 -18.97 2.67
N THR A 210 -3.83 -18.09 3.21
CA THR A 210 -5.24 -18.03 2.83
C THR A 210 -5.47 -17.25 1.53
N GLY A 211 -6.58 -17.50 0.83
CA GLY A 211 -6.88 -16.86 -0.46
C GLY A 211 -6.09 -17.45 -1.64
N ARG A 212 -5.65 -16.59 -2.57
CA ARG A 212 -4.94 -16.97 -3.81
C ARG A 212 -3.44 -16.80 -3.66
N VAL A 213 -2.76 -17.85 -3.19
CA VAL A 213 -1.32 -17.86 -2.93
C VAL A 213 -0.65 -19.14 -3.39
N THR A 214 0.69 -19.10 -3.48
CA THR A 214 1.53 -20.30 -3.73
C THR A 214 2.11 -20.91 -2.46
N GLY A 215 2.04 -20.19 -1.34
CA GLY A 215 2.58 -20.60 -0.04
C GLY A 215 2.58 -19.44 0.96
N PRO A 216 3.03 -19.68 2.20
CA PRO A 216 2.97 -18.69 3.26
C PRO A 216 3.82 -17.44 3.00
N HIS A 217 3.21 -16.26 3.13
CA HIS A 217 3.86 -14.95 3.06
C HIS A 217 2.89 -13.85 3.53
N LEU A 218 3.42 -12.67 3.88
CA LEU A 218 2.62 -11.47 4.03
C LEU A 218 2.55 -10.73 2.69
N HIS A 219 1.35 -10.47 2.19
CA HIS A 219 1.10 -9.50 1.13
C HIS A 219 0.69 -8.16 1.74
N TRP A 220 1.58 -7.18 1.68
CA TRP A 220 1.44 -5.89 2.33
C TRP A 220 1.21 -4.77 1.32
N THR A 221 0.07 -4.08 1.41
CA THR A 221 -0.24 -2.92 0.56
C THR A 221 -0.29 -1.65 1.40
N VAL A 222 0.25 -0.55 0.87
CA VAL A 222 0.11 0.78 1.47
C VAL A 222 -0.61 1.69 0.50
N TYR A 223 -1.62 2.39 1.03
CA TYR A 223 -2.43 3.35 0.30
C TYR A 223 -2.21 4.73 0.91
N PHE A 224 -2.00 5.76 0.09
CA PHE A 224 -2.00 7.13 0.54
C PHE A 224 -2.77 8.01 -0.44
N LYS A 225 -3.78 8.74 0.06
CA LYS A 225 -4.66 9.64 -0.72
C LYS A 225 -5.24 8.98 -1.99
N GLY A 226 -5.63 7.71 -1.88
CA GLY A 226 -6.24 6.94 -2.97
C GLY A 226 -5.24 6.22 -3.89
N ASN A 227 -3.95 6.48 -3.78
CA ASN A 227 -2.92 5.82 -4.57
C ASN A 227 -2.29 4.66 -3.78
N LYS A 228 -2.00 3.54 -4.45
CA LYS A 228 -1.09 2.52 -3.91
C LYS A 228 0.33 3.00 -4.15
N ILE A 229 1.13 3.05 -3.08
CA ILE A 229 2.54 3.46 -3.13
C ILE A 229 3.43 2.24 -2.92
N ASN A 230 4.70 2.34 -3.31
CA ASN A 230 5.69 1.29 -3.10
C ASN A 230 6.01 1.17 -1.60
N PRO A 231 5.64 0.06 -0.92
CA PRO A 231 5.90 -0.09 0.51
C PRO A 231 7.38 -0.31 0.83
N GLU A 232 8.19 -0.71 -0.16
CA GLU A 232 9.61 -1.04 0.03
C GLU A 232 10.40 0.15 0.57
N TRP A 233 10.12 1.36 0.09
CA TRP A 233 10.81 2.57 0.55
C TRP A 233 10.48 2.89 2.00
N LEU A 234 9.24 2.65 2.43
CA LEU A 234 8.78 3.00 3.77
C LEU A 234 9.54 2.25 4.87
N ILE A 235 10.10 1.08 4.54
CA ILE A 235 10.83 0.21 5.45
C ILE A 235 12.35 0.24 5.23
N GLU A 236 12.84 1.14 4.36
CA GLU A 236 14.28 1.43 4.23
C GLU A 236 14.78 2.22 5.44
N GLU A 237 16.03 1.96 5.82
CA GLU A 237 16.69 2.75 6.85
C GLU A 237 16.71 4.23 6.44
N ASP A 238 16.41 5.11 7.39
CA ASP A 238 16.40 6.56 7.18
C ASP A 238 15.42 7.08 6.12
N PHE A 239 14.43 6.29 5.66
CA PHE A 239 13.43 6.76 4.69
C PHE A 239 12.78 8.09 5.11
N LEU A 240 12.36 8.21 6.37
CA LEU A 240 11.77 9.46 6.85
C LEU A 240 12.76 10.64 6.74
N LYS A 241 14.05 10.43 7.01
CA LYS A 241 15.05 11.50 6.83
C LYS A 241 15.17 11.87 5.35
N THR A 242 15.16 10.88 4.45
CA THR A 242 15.21 11.11 3.00
C THR A 242 13.96 11.82 2.49
N LEU A 243 12.78 11.45 3.01
CA LEU A 243 11.51 12.10 2.69
C LEU A 243 11.48 13.56 3.15
N LEU A 244 12.08 13.88 4.29
CA LEU A 244 12.04 15.22 4.88
C LEU A 244 13.14 16.18 4.39
N LYS A 245 14.21 15.66 3.78
CA LYS A 245 15.29 16.43 3.14
C LYS A 245 14.73 17.34 2.06
#